data_AF-A0A813WQ23-F1
#
_entry.id   AF-A0A813WQ23-F1
#
_cell.length_a   1.000
_cell.length_b   1.000
_cell.length_c   1.000
_cell.angle_alpha   90.00
_cell.angle_beta   90.00
_cell.angle_gamma   90.00
#
_symmetry.space_group_name_H-M   'P 1'
#
loop_
_entity.id
_entity.type
_entity.pdbx_description
1 polymer ?
#
loop_
_entity_poly.entity_id
_entity_poly.type
_entity_poly.pdbx_seq_one_letter_code
_entity_poly.pdbx_strand_id
1 'polypeptide(L)'
;MTLFSCTIVFLAFAIGANQAKLRIDNQWTGGFQAAIEIPIPNSINGWKLEIRFSQSVSIDAWLGDLDSKVDDRTYIYRNKDWNAQFSGGAQFNFEFVANGGVVPSNLLTVLFNGQPVDIGSQGVTIPAASTAGPAENTPNPTGSTPTFEPETPPTTLAPVVAPVVDSKYNYASVLGASLLFYEAQRAGKLPANNRVSWRGDSMLMDKGENGEDLTGGYFDAGDYVKFGFPMAAFTTLLAWGAIDYADAYTASGELENMRQAIRWSTDYFIKAHVSEREFYGQVGDGHADHASWSRPEDWTQARPAWKVTRTQPGSELVGETAAALAAASMVFRSADPTYSSKLLSHARQLYDFANENRGSYSDSIANAANFYKSWSGYGDELAWAAAWLLRATNEHRYQIEVEKHFMEFGLSKRPTEFGWDNKLAGVQVLMAKLTQQTNYRQQAESFCNYIVRQAPRTPKGLVFIDQWGALRHAGNVAFVCLQAAEIGINTQEYVDFAFQQINYILGDSGRSYVIGFGNNYPQRPHHRSSSCPSRPAVCDWNAYNSASANPQLLVGALVGGPDKNDSYEDNRNDYVKNEVATDYNAGFQSAVAGLLHYQLKQ
;
A
#
# COMPACT_ATOMS: atom_id res chain seq x y z
N MET A 1 -21.91 -12.54 -56.36
CA MET A 1 -21.06 -13.21 -55.37
C MET A 1 -19.64 -12.75 -55.62
N THR A 2 -19.18 -11.77 -54.86
CA THR A 2 -17.85 -11.17 -55.02
C THR A 2 -17.32 -10.92 -53.62
N LEU A 3 -16.33 -11.72 -53.23
CA LEU A 3 -15.60 -11.57 -51.98
C LEU A 3 -14.82 -10.25 -52.02
N PHE A 4 -15.10 -9.36 -51.08
CA PHE A 4 -14.22 -8.23 -50.78
C PHE A 4 -13.10 -8.72 -49.86
N SER A 5 -11.92 -8.95 -50.44
CA SER A 5 -10.66 -9.02 -49.70
C SER A 5 -10.29 -7.60 -49.30
N CYS A 6 -10.33 -7.29 -48.00
CA CYS A 6 -9.92 -5.99 -47.48
C CYS A 6 -8.40 -6.02 -47.25
N THR A 7 -7.64 -5.68 -48.30
CA THR A 7 -6.20 -5.45 -48.21
C THR A 7 -5.97 -4.11 -47.50
N ILE A 8 -5.55 -4.13 -46.23
CA ILE A 8 -5.07 -2.93 -45.53
C ILE A 8 -3.69 -2.59 -46.12
N VAL A 9 -3.65 -1.51 -46.89
CA VAL A 9 -2.42 -0.90 -47.41
C VAL A 9 -1.76 -0.14 -46.26
N PHE A 10 -0.65 -0.64 -45.73
CA PHE A 10 0.26 0.18 -44.93
C PHE A 10 0.96 1.17 -45.86
N LEU A 11 0.54 2.44 -45.84
CA LEU A 11 1.33 3.52 -46.43
C LEU A 11 2.60 3.68 -45.60
N ALA A 12 3.73 3.20 -46.14
CA ALA A 12 5.05 3.53 -45.65
C ALA A 12 5.38 4.98 -46.05
N PHE A 13 5.13 5.93 -45.14
CA PHE A 13 5.74 7.24 -45.23
C PHE A 13 7.20 7.12 -44.77
N ALA A 14 8.13 7.36 -45.69
CA ALA A 14 9.52 7.60 -45.35
C ALA A 14 9.61 8.93 -44.59
N ILE A 15 9.69 8.84 -43.27
CA ILE A 15 9.93 9.97 -42.36
C ILE A 15 11.39 9.84 -41.93
N GLY A 16 12.17 10.91 -42.12
CA GLY A 16 13.61 10.94 -41.83
C GLY A 16 13.95 10.47 -40.42
N ALA A 17 15.19 10.01 -40.24
CA ALA A 17 15.73 9.50 -38.98
C ALA A 17 15.32 10.41 -37.81
N ASN A 18 14.27 10.04 -37.08
CA ASN A 18 13.85 10.75 -35.89
C ASN A 18 14.93 10.47 -34.84
N GLN A 19 15.57 11.54 -34.34
CA GLN A 19 16.48 11.47 -33.21
C GLN A 19 15.68 10.99 -32.00
N ALA A 20 15.79 9.70 -31.70
CA ALA A 20 15.39 9.17 -30.42
C ALA A 20 16.53 9.41 -29.42
N LYS A 21 16.20 9.47 -28.13
CA LYS A 21 17.20 9.59 -27.08
C LYS A 21 17.04 8.44 -26.10
N LEU A 22 18.15 7.79 -25.77
CA LEU A 22 18.20 6.90 -24.62
C LEU A 22 18.61 7.73 -23.39
N ARG A 23 17.67 7.95 -22.47
CA ARG A 23 17.94 8.56 -21.17
C ARG A 23 18.19 7.46 -20.15
N ILE A 24 19.35 7.44 -19.51
CA ILE A 24 19.66 6.48 -18.45
C ILE A 24 19.31 7.15 -17.12
N ASP A 25 18.26 6.63 -16.49
CA ASP A 25 17.74 7.15 -15.22
C ASP A 25 18.52 6.55 -14.04
N ASN A 26 18.95 5.29 -14.16
CA ASN A 26 19.76 4.61 -13.16
C ASN A 26 20.57 3.44 -13.77
N GLN A 27 21.72 3.09 -13.20
CA GLN A 27 22.54 1.95 -13.62
C GLN A 27 23.18 1.25 -12.42
N TRP A 28 23.18 -0.08 -12.43
CA TRP A 28 23.76 -0.92 -11.37
C TRP A 28 24.55 -2.11 -11.93
N THR A 29 25.22 -2.85 -11.06
CA THR A 29 25.89 -4.10 -11.43
C THR A 29 24.87 -5.11 -11.94
N GLY A 30 24.83 -5.29 -13.26
CA GLY A 30 23.99 -6.27 -13.93
C GLY A 30 22.67 -5.76 -14.49
N GLY A 31 22.42 -4.45 -14.50
CA GLY A 31 21.23 -3.87 -15.12
C GLY A 31 21.20 -2.34 -15.15
N PHE A 32 20.17 -1.79 -15.77
CA PHE A 32 19.93 -0.34 -15.82
C PHE A 32 18.43 -0.02 -16.03
N GLN A 33 18.02 1.17 -15.61
CA GLN A 33 16.71 1.76 -15.88
C GLN A 33 16.90 2.90 -16.88
N ALA A 34 16.05 2.92 -17.91
CA ALA A 34 16.14 3.91 -18.97
C ALA A 34 14.79 4.26 -19.59
N ALA A 35 14.76 5.39 -20.27
CA ALA A 35 13.66 5.81 -21.14
C ALA A 35 14.15 5.94 -22.59
N ILE A 36 13.42 5.38 -23.55
CA ILE A 36 13.55 5.71 -24.97
C ILE A 36 12.57 6.83 -25.29
N GLU A 37 13.10 8.02 -25.57
CA GLU A 37 12.34 9.21 -25.89
C GLU A 37 12.31 9.41 -27.41
N ILE A 38 11.14 9.37 -28.06
CA ILE A 38 10.96 9.49 -29.51
C ILE A 38 10.03 10.67 -29.81
N PRO A 39 10.49 11.71 -30.52
CA PRO A 39 9.60 12.77 -31.02
C PRO A 39 8.59 12.22 -32.03
N ILE A 40 7.32 12.58 -31.88
CA ILE A 40 6.22 12.17 -32.77
C ILE A 40 5.89 13.35 -33.70
N PRO A 41 6.43 13.43 -34.94
CA PRO A 41 6.24 14.60 -35.80
C PRO A 41 4.82 14.72 -36.35
N ASN A 42 4.14 13.59 -36.54
CA ASN A 42 2.78 13.51 -37.06
C ASN A 42 1.95 12.63 -36.13
N SER A 43 0.65 12.93 -35.98
CA SER A 43 -0.22 12.14 -35.12
C SER A 43 -0.25 10.68 -35.56
N ILE A 44 -0.19 9.77 -34.60
CA ILE A 44 -0.28 8.32 -34.80
C ILE A 44 -1.46 7.76 -34.00
N ASN A 45 -2.04 6.66 -34.47
CA ASN A 45 -3.19 5.97 -33.86
C ASN A 45 -2.89 4.51 -33.47
N GLY A 46 -1.61 4.19 -33.35
CA GLY A 46 -1.09 2.96 -32.80
C GLY A 46 0.44 3.00 -32.81
N TRP A 47 1.06 2.24 -31.91
CA TRP A 47 2.51 2.11 -31.91
C TRP A 47 2.97 0.69 -31.59
N LYS A 48 4.09 0.31 -32.20
CA LYS A 48 4.90 -0.84 -31.84
C LYS A 48 6.34 -0.40 -31.64
N LEU A 49 6.96 -0.89 -30.59
CA LEU A 49 8.36 -0.62 -30.25
C LEU A 49 9.10 -1.95 -30.16
N GLU A 50 10.11 -2.11 -31.01
CA GLU A 50 11.03 -3.24 -30.95
C GLU A 50 12.37 -2.78 -30.39
N ILE A 51 12.88 -3.52 -29.39
CA ILE A 51 14.12 -3.23 -28.69
C ILE A 51 15.03 -4.46 -28.78
N ARG A 52 16.25 -4.30 -29.27
CA ARG A 52 17.24 -5.37 -29.46
C ARG A 52 18.52 -5.14 -28.68
N PHE A 53 18.99 -6.16 -27.97
CA PHE A 53 20.21 -6.14 -27.16
C PHE A 53 21.30 -7.05 -27.75
N SER A 54 22.57 -6.75 -27.46
CA SER A 54 23.73 -7.54 -27.89
C SER A 54 23.91 -8.84 -27.13
N GLN A 55 23.27 -8.96 -25.96
CA GLN A 55 23.31 -10.14 -25.08
C GLN A 55 21.96 -10.37 -24.41
N SER A 56 21.76 -11.56 -23.86
CA SER A 56 20.51 -11.93 -23.20
C SER A 56 20.16 -10.96 -22.06
N VAL A 57 18.91 -10.56 -22.00
CA VAL A 57 18.38 -9.56 -21.06
C VAL A 57 16.98 -9.99 -20.61
N SER A 58 16.55 -9.52 -19.44
CA SER A 58 15.14 -9.47 -19.06
C SER A 58 14.71 -8.01 -19.03
N ILE A 59 13.57 -7.69 -19.63
CA ILE A 59 13.04 -6.33 -19.68
C ILE A 59 11.68 -6.27 -19.02
N ASP A 60 11.53 -5.32 -18.10
CA ASP A 60 10.26 -4.92 -17.52
C ASP A 60 9.90 -3.52 -18.05
N ALA A 61 8.71 -3.35 -18.60
CA ALA A 61 8.25 -2.07 -19.15
C ALA A 61 6.73 -1.93 -18.96
N TRP A 62 6.28 -0.70 -18.71
CA TRP A 62 4.90 -0.44 -18.24
C TRP A 62 4.01 0.24 -19.28
N LEU A 63 4.60 0.95 -20.25
CA LEU A 63 3.84 1.73 -21.23
C LEU A 63 3.19 0.86 -22.31
N GLY A 64 3.66 -0.37 -22.54
CA GLY A 64 3.16 -1.26 -23.60
C GLY A 64 2.80 -2.64 -23.11
N ASP A 65 1.96 -3.34 -23.87
CA ASP A 65 1.84 -4.79 -23.74
C ASP A 65 2.99 -5.45 -24.49
N LEU A 66 3.62 -6.45 -23.88
CA LEU A 66 4.60 -7.29 -24.59
C LEU A 66 3.83 -8.08 -25.66
N ASP A 67 4.02 -7.69 -26.92
CA ASP A 67 3.39 -8.33 -28.07
C ASP A 67 4.07 -9.66 -28.37
N SER A 68 5.41 -9.66 -28.37
CA SER A 68 6.20 -10.87 -28.51
C SER A 68 7.62 -10.72 -27.95
N LYS A 69 8.16 -11.84 -27.47
CA LYS A 69 9.57 -12.03 -27.18
C LYS A 69 10.15 -12.94 -28.27
N VAL A 70 10.90 -12.38 -29.22
CA VAL A 70 11.42 -13.12 -30.38
C VAL A 70 12.55 -14.06 -29.95
N ASP A 71 13.42 -13.59 -29.06
CA ASP A 71 14.45 -14.35 -28.36
C ASP A 71 14.78 -13.67 -27.02
N ASP A 72 15.80 -14.14 -26.30
CA ASP A 72 16.24 -13.52 -25.03
C ASP A 72 16.89 -12.13 -25.19
N ARG A 73 16.88 -11.56 -26.39
CA ARG A 73 17.53 -10.28 -26.73
C ARG A 73 16.61 -9.29 -27.42
N THR A 74 15.44 -9.73 -27.90
CA THR A 74 14.57 -8.95 -28.78
C THR A 74 13.15 -8.94 -28.26
N TYR A 75 12.67 -7.74 -27.92
CA TYR A 75 11.38 -7.50 -27.30
C TYR A 75 10.54 -6.58 -28.17
N ILE A 76 9.31 -6.99 -28.48
CA ILE A 76 8.35 -6.19 -29.24
C ILE A 76 7.19 -5.84 -28.33
N TYR A 77 7.01 -4.54 -28.08
CA TYR A 77 5.88 -3.98 -27.36
C TYR A 77 4.89 -3.36 -28.33
N ARG A 78 3.60 -3.40 -27.97
CA ARG A 78 2.54 -2.66 -28.66
C ARG A 78 1.79 -1.76 -27.68
N ASN A 79 1.11 -0.76 -28.23
CA ASN A 79 0.21 0.09 -27.47
C ASN A 79 -0.85 -0.74 -26.72
N LYS A 80 -1.17 -0.27 -25.51
CA LYS A 80 -2.34 -0.68 -24.75
C LYS A 80 -3.59 -0.05 -25.37
N ASP A 81 -4.76 -0.50 -24.92
CA ASP A 81 -6.05 -0.02 -25.47
C ASP A 81 -6.28 1.49 -25.24
N TRP A 82 -5.60 2.10 -24.28
CA TRP A 82 -5.77 3.50 -23.89
C TRP A 82 -4.66 4.45 -24.39
N ASN A 83 -3.53 3.96 -24.91
CA ASN A 83 -2.41 4.80 -25.36
C ASN A 83 -2.01 4.61 -26.82
N ALA A 84 -2.97 4.20 -27.65
CA ALA A 84 -2.73 4.07 -29.09
C ALA A 84 -2.46 5.43 -29.77
N GLN A 85 -3.01 6.53 -29.25
CA GLN A 85 -3.02 7.82 -29.92
C GLN A 85 -1.98 8.80 -29.37
N PHE A 86 -1.12 9.33 -30.24
CA PHE A 86 -0.23 10.46 -29.94
C PHE A 86 -0.45 11.56 -30.98
N SER A 87 -0.48 12.81 -30.54
CA SER A 87 -0.59 13.97 -31.43
C SER A 87 0.76 14.34 -32.05
N GLY A 88 0.76 14.89 -33.27
CA GLY A 88 1.96 15.48 -33.86
C GLY A 88 2.52 16.59 -32.96
N GLY A 89 3.84 16.56 -32.73
CA GLY A 89 4.56 17.40 -31.78
C GLY A 89 4.73 16.81 -30.37
N ALA A 90 4.13 15.64 -30.07
CA ALA A 90 4.28 14.98 -28.78
C ALA A 90 5.64 14.27 -28.64
N GLN A 91 6.06 14.02 -27.39
CA GLN A 91 7.20 13.16 -27.07
C GLN A 91 6.66 11.80 -26.60
N PHE A 92 7.06 10.71 -27.26
CA PHE A 92 6.80 9.35 -26.82
C PHE A 92 7.93 8.91 -25.88
N ASN A 93 7.62 8.50 -24.65
CA ASN A 93 8.62 8.14 -23.64
C ASN A 93 8.40 6.70 -23.16
N PHE A 94 9.20 5.76 -23.63
CA PHE A 94 9.09 4.35 -23.23
C PHE A 94 10.09 4.01 -22.15
N GLU A 95 9.61 3.94 -20.90
CA GLU A 95 10.42 3.59 -19.73
C GLU A 95 10.50 2.08 -19.53
N PHE A 96 11.70 1.59 -19.24
CA PHE A 96 11.97 0.18 -19.01
C PHE A 96 13.13 -0.05 -18.05
N VAL A 97 13.13 -1.23 -17.43
CA VAL A 97 14.22 -1.77 -16.62
C VAL A 97 14.79 -2.98 -17.33
N ALA A 98 16.12 -3.00 -17.51
CA ALA A 98 16.85 -4.08 -18.16
C ALA A 98 17.76 -4.79 -17.14
N ASN A 99 17.61 -6.12 -17.00
CA ASN A 99 18.33 -6.97 -16.06
C ASN A 99 19.09 -8.10 -16.78
N GLY A 100 20.20 -8.59 -16.21
CA GLY A 100 20.92 -9.78 -16.71
C GLY A 100 22.35 -9.54 -17.16
N GLY A 101 23.13 -8.73 -16.44
CA GLY A 101 24.52 -8.44 -16.81
C GLY A 101 24.66 -7.33 -17.86
N VAL A 102 23.57 -6.65 -18.19
CA VAL A 102 23.49 -5.65 -19.27
C VAL A 102 23.86 -4.25 -18.82
N VAL A 103 24.47 -3.51 -19.74
CA VAL A 103 24.75 -2.08 -19.62
C VAL A 103 24.09 -1.35 -20.79
N PRO A 104 23.84 -0.02 -20.70
CA PRO A 104 23.21 0.75 -21.76
C PRO A 104 23.82 0.59 -23.16
N SER A 105 25.15 0.45 -23.25
CA SER A 105 25.85 0.22 -24.52
C SER A 105 25.52 -1.11 -25.20
N ASN A 106 24.82 -2.01 -24.52
CA ASN A 106 24.38 -3.28 -25.08
C ASN A 106 23.07 -3.15 -25.88
N LEU A 107 22.41 -1.99 -25.85
CA LEU A 107 21.25 -1.71 -26.71
C LEU A 107 21.73 -1.50 -28.16
N LEU A 108 21.34 -2.41 -29.07
CA LEU A 108 21.81 -2.44 -30.45
C LEU A 108 20.90 -1.68 -31.42
N THR A 109 19.59 -1.84 -31.29
CA THR A 109 18.65 -1.29 -32.26
C THR A 109 17.30 -1.06 -31.61
N VAL A 110 16.67 0.06 -31.95
CA VAL A 110 15.28 0.36 -31.63
C VAL A 110 14.52 0.57 -32.94
N LEU A 111 13.40 -0.12 -33.14
CA LEU A 111 12.48 0.15 -34.24
C LEU A 111 11.16 0.66 -33.67
N PHE A 112 10.69 1.78 -34.18
CA PHE A 112 9.39 2.35 -33.86
C PHE A 112 8.49 2.23 -35.08
N ASN A 113 7.36 1.53 -34.95
CA ASN A 113 6.46 1.20 -36.07
C ASN A 113 7.18 0.57 -37.27
N GLY A 114 8.16 -0.28 -36.99
CA GLY A 114 8.97 -0.98 -38.01
C GLY A 114 10.03 -0.11 -38.68
N GLN A 115 10.19 1.16 -38.28
CA GLN A 115 11.25 2.04 -38.77
C GLN A 115 12.37 2.16 -37.73
N PRO A 116 13.66 1.99 -38.12
CA PRO A 116 14.77 2.23 -37.20
C PRO A 116 14.78 3.67 -36.69
N VAL A 117 14.99 3.85 -35.38
CA VAL A 117 15.24 5.16 -34.77
C VAL A 117 16.68 5.25 -34.28
N ASP A 118 17.33 6.39 -34.50
CA ASP A 118 18.70 6.62 -34.04
C ASP A 118 18.66 7.05 -32.57
N ILE A 119 19.27 6.26 -31.70
CA ILE A 119 19.35 6.50 -30.24
C ILE A 119 20.61 7.26 -29.82
N GLY A 120 21.48 7.63 -30.78
CA GLY A 120 22.68 8.43 -30.59
C GLY A 120 23.84 7.71 -29.88
N SER A 121 25.04 7.74 -30.49
CA SER A 121 26.29 7.27 -29.87
C SER A 121 26.99 8.31 -28.97
N GLN A 122 26.32 9.42 -28.68
CA GLN A 122 26.85 10.59 -27.96
C GLN A 122 25.76 11.15 -27.05
N GLY A 123 25.60 10.60 -25.83
CA GLY A 123 24.56 11.08 -24.92
C GLY A 123 24.39 10.37 -23.59
N VAL A 124 25.40 9.65 -23.09
CA VAL A 124 25.38 9.18 -21.70
C VAL A 124 25.70 10.40 -20.81
N THR A 125 24.67 11.01 -20.22
CA THR A 125 24.85 12.04 -19.19
C THR A 125 24.89 11.34 -17.83
N ILE A 126 26.08 11.12 -17.29
CA ILE A 126 26.29 10.74 -15.89
C ILE A 126 26.47 12.03 -15.08
N PRO A 127 25.69 12.31 -14.03
CA PRO A 127 25.98 13.45 -13.16
C PRO A 127 27.34 13.26 -12.48
N ALA A 128 28.22 14.25 -12.63
CA ALA A 128 29.54 14.24 -12.00
C ALA A 128 29.43 14.39 -10.47
N ALA A 129 30.23 13.62 -9.74
CA ALA A 129 30.41 13.76 -8.29
C ALA A 129 30.96 15.16 -7.96
N SER A 130 30.22 15.95 -7.18
CA SER A 130 30.70 17.25 -6.71
C SER A 130 31.57 17.05 -5.46
N THR A 131 32.87 17.29 -5.60
CA THR A 131 33.80 17.53 -4.51
C THR A 131 33.94 19.04 -4.33
N ALA A 132 33.31 19.60 -3.31
CA ALA A 132 33.57 20.96 -2.84
C ALA A 132 33.71 20.94 -1.31
N GLY A 133 34.93 21.23 -0.84
CA GLY A 133 35.25 21.42 0.57
C GLY A 133 34.70 22.75 1.13
N PRO A 134 34.79 22.95 2.46
CA PRO A 134 34.09 24.01 3.16
C PRO A 134 34.79 25.37 2.97
N ALA A 135 34.00 26.40 2.70
CA ALA A 135 34.46 27.79 2.73
C ALA A 135 33.92 28.51 3.98
N GLU A 136 34.82 29.25 4.60
CA GLU A 136 34.73 29.94 5.89
C GLU A 136 33.67 31.04 6.00
N ASN A 137 33.28 31.24 7.26
CA ASN A 137 32.44 32.30 7.81
C ASN A 137 32.93 33.72 7.49
N THR A 138 31.99 34.63 7.23
CA THR A 138 32.02 36.00 7.78
C THR A 138 30.61 36.52 8.06
N PRO A 139 30.37 37.31 9.15
CA PRO A 139 29.03 37.69 9.61
C PRO A 139 28.68 39.16 9.34
N ASN A 140 27.37 39.45 9.19
CA ASN A 140 26.58 40.61 9.69
C ASN A 140 25.40 40.97 8.75
N PRO A 141 24.43 41.81 9.15
CA PRO A 141 24.12 42.33 10.50
C PRO A 141 22.63 42.16 10.90
N THR A 142 22.41 42.45 12.18
CA THR A 142 21.15 42.67 12.88
C THR A 142 20.18 43.62 12.18
N GLY A 143 18.93 43.18 12.04
CA GLY A 143 17.78 44.00 11.65
C GLY A 143 16.51 43.50 12.35
N SER A 144 16.11 44.21 13.39
CA SER A 144 14.91 43.99 14.19
C SER A 144 13.64 44.45 13.49
N THR A 145 12.60 43.62 13.45
CA THR A 145 11.19 44.04 13.21
C THR A 145 10.23 43.03 13.86
N PRO A 146 8.99 43.42 14.19
CA PRO A 146 8.39 43.17 15.49
C PRO A 146 7.44 41.97 15.49
N THR A 147 7.34 41.34 16.65
CA THR A 147 6.41 40.27 17.00
C THR A 147 4.96 40.76 16.99
N PHE A 148 4.11 40.08 16.23
CA PHE A 148 2.66 40.03 16.47
C PHE A 148 2.31 38.62 16.94
N GLU A 149 1.93 38.52 18.20
CA GLU A 149 1.32 37.34 18.82
C GLU A 149 -0.14 37.21 18.34
N PRO A 150 -0.58 36.03 17.86
CA PRO A 150 -2.00 35.70 17.81
C PRO A 150 -2.41 35.02 19.11
N GLU A 151 -3.38 35.62 19.80
CA GLU A 151 -4.07 35.05 20.96
C GLU A 151 -4.70 33.69 20.61
N THR A 152 -4.42 32.67 21.42
CA THR A 152 -5.08 31.36 21.37
C THR A 152 -6.34 31.35 22.25
N PRO A 153 -7.49 30.85 21.78
CA PRO A 153 -8.64 30.59 22.65
C PRO A 153 -8.40 29.36 23.54
N PRO A 154 -9.01 29.29 24.74
CA PRO A 154 -8.73 28.24 25.69
C PRO A 154 -9.53 26.98 25.38
N THR A 155 -8.85 25.87 25.08
CA THR A 155 -9.45 24.53 25.09
C THR A 155 -8.72 23.69 26.13
N THR A 156 -9.29 23.61 27.32
CA THR A 156 -8.85 22.72 28.40
C THR A 156 -9.23 21.28 28.07
N LEU A 157 -8.28 20.49 27.59
CA LEU A 157 -8.23 19.05 27.82
C LEU A 157 -6.90 18.75 28.51
N ALA A 158 -6.97 18.37 29.78
CA ALA A 158 -5.79 17.94 30.53
C ALA A 158 -5.21 16.68 29.85
N PRO A 159 -3.90 16.59 29.60
CA PRO A 159 -3.28 15.37 29.11
C PRO A 159 -3.38 14.30 30.20
N VAL A 160 -3.87 13.11 29.84
CA VAL A 160 -3.67 11.91 30.65
C VAL A 160 -2.17 11.61 30.59
N VAL A 161 -1.48 11.79 31.72
CA VAL A 161 -0.05 11.47 31.82
C VAL A 161 0.09 9.94 31.84
N ALA A 162 0.43 9.36 30.68
CA ALA A 162 0.78 7.96 30.57
C ALA A 162 2.03 7.65 31.43
N PRO A 163 2.18 6.41 31.94
CA PRO A 163 3.38 6.01 32.66
C PRO A 163 4.60 6.16 31.73
N VAL A 164 5.60 6.94 32.14
CA VAL A 164 6.86 7.05 31.40
C VAL A 164 7.71 5.84 31.74
N VAL A 165 7.62 4.79 30.92
CA VAL A 165 8.67 3.77 30.86
C VAL A 165 9.83 4.40 30.08
N ASP A 166 11.03 4.43 30.67
CA ASP A 166 12.24 5.01 30.08
C ASP A 166 12.59 4.25 28.79
N SER A 167 12.11 4.78 27.68
CA SER A 167 12.26 4.19 26.36
C SER A 167 12.61 5.27 25.36
N LYS A 168 13.47 4.91 24.41
CA LYS A 168 14.02 5.85 23.41
C LYS A 168 12.92 6.58 22.64
N TYR A 169 11.77 5.94 22.43
CA TYR A 169 10.62 6.50 21.71
C TYR A 169 9.35 6.35 22.54
N ASN A 170 8.51 7.39 22.56
CA ASN A 170 7.20 7.34 23.19
C ASN A 170 6.19 6.61 22.29
N TYR A 171 6.06 5.29 22.45
CA TYR A 171 5.14 4.47 21.65
C TYR A 171 3.67 4.86 21.84
N ALA A 172 3.27 5.36 23.02
CA ALA A 172 1.89 5.84 23.22
C ALA A 172 1.57 7.02 22.29
N SER A 173 2.51 7.96 22.12
CA SER A 173 2.35 9.05 21.14
C SER A 173 2.36 8.56 19.69
N VAL A 174 3.14 7.51 19.37
CA VAL A 174 3.13 6.89 18.03
C VAL A 174 1.76 6.27 17.71
N LEU A 175 1.13 5.58 18.68
CA LEU A 175 -0.21 5.01 18.51
C LEU A 175 -1.25 6.09 18.21
N GLY A 176 -1.23 7.20 18.95
CA GLY A 176 -2.12 8.34 18.72
C GLY A 176 -1.88 9.00 17.36
N ALA A 177 -0.62 9.17 16.97
CA ALA A 177 -0.26 9.72 15.66
C ALA A 177 -0.78 8.83 14.52
N SER A 178 -0.52 7.53 14.55
CA SER A 178 -0.97 6.57 13.53
C SER A 178 -2.51 6.51 13.42
N LEU A 179 -3.25 6.68 14.53
CA LEU A 179 -4.71 6.81 14.48
C LEU A 179 -5.18 8.09 13.79
N LEU A 180 -4.45 9.21 13.92
CA LEU A 180 -4.73 10.43 13.16
C LEU A 180 -4.55 10.22 11.64
N PHE A 181 -3.62 9.37 11.22
CA PHE A 181 -3.52 9.00 9.81
C PHE A 181 -4.79 8.30 9.32
N TYR A 182 -5.32 7.32 10.05
CA TYR A 182 -6.60 6.70 9.68
C TYR A 182 -7.73 7.74 9.62
N GLU A 183 -7.82 8.68 10.56
CA GLU A 183 -8.80 9.77 10.47
C GLU A 183 -8.63 10.62 9.20
N ALA A 184 -7.38 10.86 8.79
CA ALA A 184 -7.05 11.56 7.56
C ALA A 184 -7.41 10.77 6.28
N GLN A 185 -7.68 9.47 6.38
CA GLN A 185 -8.13 8.60 5.27
C GLN A 185 -9.66 8.42 5.22
N ARG A 186 -10.44 8.90 6.19
CA ARG A 186 -11.90 8.67 6.23
C ARG A 186 -12.61 9.25 5.01
N ALA A 187 -13.43 8.47 4.32
CA ALA A 187 -14.38 8.93 3.31
C ALA A 187 -15.78 9.09 3.91
N GLY A 188 -16.68 9.82 3.25
CA GLY A 188 -18.05 10.03 3.71
C GLY A 188 -18.22 11.27 4.58
N LYS A 189 -19.30 11.29 5.37
CA LYS A 189 -19.60 12.34 6.33
C LYS A 189 -18.76 12.16 7.58
N LEU A 190 -17.88 13.11 7.89
CA LEU A 190 -16.99 13.05 9.03
C LEU A 190 -17.76 13.30 10.34
N PRO A 191 -17.33 12.69 11.47
CA PRO A 191 -18.00 12.91 12.74
C PRO A 191 -17.69 14.30 13.28
N ALA A 192 -18.59 14.86 14.11
CA ALA A 192 -18.42 16.20 14.67
C ALA A 192 -17.16 16.37 15.53
N ASN A 193 -16.61 15.28 16.07
CA ASN A 193 -15.38 15.22 16.84
C ASN A 193 -14.14 14.82 16.01
N ASN A 194 -14.17 14.97 14.68
CA ASN A 194 -13.03 14.71 13.81
C ASN A 194 -11.79 15.52 14.25
N ARG A 195 -10.64 14.86 14.46
CA ARG A 195 -9.42 15.50 14.97
C ARG A 195 -8.54 16.08 13.86
N VAL A 196 -8.76 15.64 12.62
CA VAL A 196 -8.02 16.10 11.43
C VAL A 196 -8.77 17.25 10.77
N SER A 197 -8.58 18.47 11.30
CA SER A 197 -9.40 19.65 10.97
C SER A 197 -9.36 20.12 9.51
N TRP A 198 -8.34 19.71 8.75
CA TRP A 198 -8.20 20.05 7.33
C TRP A 198 -8.95 19.08 6.39
N ARG A 199 -9.49 17.97 6.90
CA ARG A 199 -10.39 17.08 6.16
C ARG A 199 -11.84 17.52 6.30
N GLY A 200 -12.62 17.36 5.23
CA GLY A 200 -14.07 17.59 5.24
C GLY A 200 -14.88 16.41 4.72
N ASP A 201 -16.21 16.58 4.75
CA ASP A 201 -17.17 15.63 4.19
C ASP A 201 -16.90 15.43 2.69
N SER A 202 -16.80 14.17 2.27
CA SER A 202 -16.46 13.81 0.88
C SER A 202 -17.19 12.54 0.44
N MET A 203 -17.31 12.33 -0.87
CA MET A 203 -17.91 11.13 -1.47
C MET A 203 -19.30 10.76 -0.91
N LEU A 204 -20.11 11.78 -0.60
CA LEU A 204 -21.45 11.63 0.00
C LEU A 204 -22.48 10.97 -0.93
N MET A 205 -22.10 10.71 -2.18
CA MET A 205 -22.95 10.11 -3.21
C MET A 205 -22.49 8.70 -3.61
N ASP A 206 -21.48 8.14 -2.92
CA ASP A 206 -21.05 6.75 -3.12
C ASP A 206 -22.23 5.80 -2.89
N LYS A 207 -22.59 5.02 -3.91
CA LYS A 207 -23.76 4.14 -3.90
C LYS A 207 -23.57 2.90 -4.79
N GLY A 208 -24.29 1.84 -4.45
CA GLY A 208 -24.39 0.64 -5.27
C GLY A 208 -25.24 0.82 -6.53
N GLU A 209 -25.26 -0.21 -7.37
CA GLU A 209 -25.99 -0.27 -8.64
C GLU A 209 -27.50 -0.04 -8.47
N ASN A 210 -28.08 -0.42 -7.33
CA ASN A 210 -29.50 -0.24 -7.02
C ASN A 210 -29.76 0.91 -6.02
N GLY A 211 -28.77 1.78 -5.79
CA GLY A 211 -28.88 2.90 -4.87
C GLY A 211 -28.63 2.56 -3.40
N GLU A 212 -28.01 1.41 -3.12
CA GLU A 212 -27.55 1.06 -1.77
C GLU A 212 -26.54 2.11 -1.28
N ASP A 213 -26.66 2.57 -0.04
CA ASP A 213 -25.71 3.55 0.53
C ASP A 213 -24.34 2.89 0.70
N LEU A 214 -23.31 3.41 0.01
CA LEU A 214 -21.93 2.99 0.16
C LEU A 214 -21.05 4.12 0.70
N THR A 215 -21.60 5.17 1.29
CA THR A 215 -20.82 6.23 1.94
C THR A 215 -20.09 5.72 3.20
N GLY A 216 -18.95 6.33 3.52
CA GLY A 216 -18.07 5.90 4.61
C GLY A 216 -16.87 5.08 4.12
N GLY A 217 -16.23 4.37 5.04
CA GLY A 217 -15.01 3.61 4.77
C GLY A 217 -13.78 4.51 4.65
N TYR A 218 -12.68 3.95 4.16
CA TYR A 218 -11.41 4.65 4.04
C TYR A 218 -10.97 4.75 2.59
N PHE A 219 -10.38 5.89 2.24
CA PHE A 219 -9.51 5.97 1.07
C PHE A 219 -8.27 5.12 1.31
N ASP A 220 -7.86 4.40 0.27
CA ASP A 220 -6.85 3.36 0.38
C ASP A 220 -5.45 3.92 0.69
N ALA A 221 -4.99 4.87 -0.12
CA ALA A 221 -3.63 5.40 -0.05
C ALA A 221 -3.59 6.92 -0.24
N GLY A 222 -2.77 7.41 -1.17
CA GLY A 222 -2.74 8.80 -1.60
C GLY A 222 -3.91 9.23 -2.48
N ASP A 223 -4.78 8.28 -2.82
CA ASP A 223 -5.90 8.37 -3.77
C ASP A 223 -7.25 8.42 -3.06
N TYR A 224 -8.35 8.37 -3.83
CA TYR A 224 -9.69 8.34 -3.28
C TYR A 224 -10.48 7.08 -3.62
N VAL A 225 -9.82 6.03 -4.11
CA VAL A 225 -10.48 4.74 -4.29
C VAL A 225 -10.69 4.08 -2.94
N LYS A 226 -11.81 3.38 -2.81
CA LYS A 226 -12.07 2.48 -1.68
C LYS A 226 -11.84 1.05 -2.13
N PHE A 227 -10.61 0.57 -2.06
CA PHE A 227 -10.28 -0.83 -2.32
C PHE A 227 -10.64 -1.70 -1.12
N GLY A 228 -11.61 -2.59 -1.28
CA GLY A 228 -12.15 -3.38 -0.17
C GLY A 228 -11.17 -4.41 0.37
N PHE A 229 -10.30 -4.98 -0.46
CA PHE A 229 -9.38 -6.04 -0.04
C PHE A 229 -8.30 -5.56 0.93
N PRO A 230 -7.49 -4.53 0.62
CA PRO A 230 -6.57 -3.93 1.60
C PRO A 230 -7.31 -3.30 2.78
N MET A 231 -8.53 -2.75 2.56
CA MET A 231 -9.32 -2.19 3.65
C MET A 231 -9.70 -3.23 4.71
N ALA A 232 -10.16 -4.40 4.25
CA ALA A 232 -10.47 -5.52 5.11
C ALA A 232 -9.20 -6.02 5.83
N ALA A 233 -8.09 -6.16 5.10
CA ALA A 233 -6.83 -6.62 5.66
C ALA A 233 -6.33 -5.73 6.81
N PHE A 234 -6.24 -4.41 6.60
CA PHE A 234 -5.79 -3.53 7.67
C PHE A 234 -6.76 -3.56 8.85
N THR A 235 -8.07 -3.67 8.60
CA THR A 235 -9.07 -3.73 9.67
C THR A 235 -8.87 -4.95 10.55
N THR A 236 -8.58 -6.11 9.95
CA THR A 236 -8.28 -7.33 10.69
C THR A 236 -7.03 -7.16 11.55
N LEU A 237 -5.97 -6.53 11.02
CA LEU A 237 -4.71 -6.30 11.76
C LEU A 237 -4.89 -5.32 12.93
N LEU A 238 -5.65 -4.23 12.72
CA LEU A 238 -5.99 -3.28 13.79
C LEU A 238 -6.81 -3.97 14.89
N ALA A 239 -7.82 -4.76 14.51
CA ALA A 239 -8.62 -5.52 15.45
C ALA A 239 -7.77 -6.56 16.20
N TRP A 240 -6.85 -7.24 15.52
CA TRP A 240 -5.93 -8.18 16.16
C TRP A 240 -5.08 -7.51 17.23
N GLY A 241 -4.44 -6.39 16.91
CA GLY A 241 -3.69 -5.60 17.87
C GLY A 241 -4.55 -5.12 19.04
N ALA A 242 -5.77 -4.64 18.77
CA ALA A 242 -6.69 -4.16 19.81
C ALA A 242 -7.17 -5.28 20.75
N ILE A 243 -7.28 -6.52 20.27
CA ILE A 243 -7.65 -7.69 21.09
C ILE A 243 -6.47 -8.11 21.97
N ASP A 244 -5.30 -8.28 21.38
CA ASP A 244 -4.15 -8.90 22.07
C ASP A 244 -3.32 -7.91 22.89
N TYR A 245 -3.39 -6.62 22.58
CA TYR A 245 -2.66 -5.55 23.27
C TYR A 245 -3.60 -4.45 23.77
N ALA A 246 -4.78 -4.83 24.27
CA ALA A 246 -5.80 -3.90 24.77
C ALA A 246 -5.30 -3.01 25.92
N ASP A 247 -4.37 -3.51 26.72
CA ASP A 247 -3.71 -2.79 27.81
C ASP A 247 -2.84 -1.64 27.29
N ALA A 248 -2.09 -1.84 26.21
CA ALA A 248 -1.30 -0.78 25.56
C ALA A 248 -2.19 0.36 25.04
N TYR A 249 -3.31 0.02 24.40
CA TYR A 249 -4.30 1.03 23.97
C TYR A 249 -4.99 1.73 25.15
N THR A 250 -5.21 1.02 26.26
CA THR A 250 -5.76 1.62 27.48
C THR A 250 -4.75 2.57 28.12
N ALA A 251 -3.49 2.15 28.27
CA ALA A 251 -2.43 2.93 28.90
C ALA A 251 -2.04 4.18 28.10
N SER A 252 -2.14 4.11 26.76
CA SER A 252 -1.93 5.27 25.87
C SER A 252 -3.13 6.21 25.80
N GLY A 253 -4.31 5.81 26.31
CA GLY A 253 -5.56 6.58 26.17
C GLY A 253 -6.20 6.48 24.78
N GLU A 254 -5.72 5.60 23.91
CA GLU A 254 -6.14 5.49 22.51
C GLU A 254 -7.15 4.37 22.24
N LEU A 255 -7.59 3.61 23.25
CA LEU A 255 -8.52 2.49 23.08
C LEU A 255 -9.82 2.88 22.36
N GLU A 256 -10.41 4.02 22.71
CA GLU A 256 -11.65 4.44 22.06
C GLU A 256 -11.39 4.90 20.63
N ASN A 257 -10.29 5.61 20.36
CA ASN A 257 -9.93 6.00 19.00
C ASN A 257 -9.64 4.79 18.12
N MET A 258 -9.01 3.74 18.67
CA MET A 258 -8.82 2.46 17.99
C MET A 258 -10.16 1.77 17.67
N ARG A 259 -11.10 1.75 18.61
CA ARG A 259 -12.47 1.27 18.35
C ARG A 259 -13.14 2.07 17.26
N GLN A 260 -13.04 3.39 17.27
CA GLN A 260 -13.62 4.23 16.21
C GLN A 260 -12.95 3.99 14.86
N ALA A 261 -11.64 3.72 14.83
CA ALA A 261 -10.93 3.37 13.60
C ALA A 261 -11.47 2.06 12.99
N ILE A 262 -11.63 1.02 13.82
CA ILE A 262 -12.18 -0.28 13.40
C ILE A 262 -13.67 -0.15 13.01
N ARG A 263 -14.47 0.57 13.81
CA ARG A 263 -15.90 0.76 13.53
C ARG A 263 -16.12 1.43 12.17
N TRP A 264 -15.29 2.39 11.80
CA TRP A 264 -15.44 3.14 10.55
C TRP A 264 -15.37 2.24 9.30
N SER A 265 -14.47 1.24 9.29
CA SER A 265 -14.41 0.26 8.21
C SER A 265 -15.52 -0.78 8.32
N THR A 266 -15.83 -1.27 9.52
CA THR A 266 -16.87 -2.30 9.68
C THR A 266 -18.28 -1.79 9.41
N ASP A 267 -18.57 -0.52 9.70
CA ASP A 267 -19.83 0.12 9.27
C ASP A 267 -19.94 0.17 7.74
N TYR A 268 -18.83 0.45 7.05
CA TYR A 268 -18.78 0.39 5.59
C TYR A 268 -18.93 -1.05 5.06
N PHE A 269 -18.30 -2.05 5.66
CA PHE A 269 -18.44 -3.45 5.25
C PHE A 269 -19.87 -3.97 5.42
N ILE A 270 -20.56 -3.57 6.51
CA ILE A 270 -21.98 -3.88 6.71
C ILE A 270 -22.83 -3.29 5.57
N LYS A 271 -22.55 -2.05 5.14
CA LYS A 271 -23.23 -1.42 4.01
C LYS A 271 -22.92 -2.13 2.68
N ALA A 272 -21.67 -2.51 2.48
CA ALA A 272 -21.22 -3.21 1.27
C ALA A 272 -21.75 -4.64 1.16
N HIS A 273 -22.06 -5.30 2.28
CA HIS A 273 -22.69 -6.62 2.34
C HIS A 273 -24.23 -6.50 2.23
N VAL A 274 -24.70 -6.30 0.99
CA VAL A 274 -26.11 -5.98 0.69
C VAL A 274 -27.04 -7.20 0.68
N SER A 275 -26.49 -8.40 0.48
CA SER A 275 -27.20 -9.68 0.54
C SER A 275 -26.19 -10.78 0.84
N GLU A 276 -26.64 -11.94 1.34
CA GLU A 276 -25.77 -13.03 1.82
C GLU A 276 -24.67 -13.47 0.83
N ARG A 277 -24.85 -13.20 -0.47
CA ARG A 277 -23.95 -13.59 -1.56
C ARG A 277 -23.68 -12.45 -2.55
N GLU A 278 -23.77 -11.21 -2.07
CA GLU A 278 -23.41 -10.00 -2.82
C GLU A 278 -22.65 -9.04 -1.91
N PHE A 279 -21.45 -8.66 -2.34
CA PHE A 279 -20.57 -7.79 -1.57
C PHE A 279 -19.87 -6.77 -2.47
N TYR A 280 -20.04 -5.48 -2.19
CA TYR A 280 -19.33 -4.41 -2.90
C TYR A 280 -17.85 -4.36 -2.46
N GLY A 281 -16.96 -4.65 -3.40
CA GLY A 281 -15.52 -4.71 -3.18
C GLY A 281 -14.76 -3.44 -3.51
N GLN A 282 -15.37 -2.53 -4.27
CA GLN A 282 -14.70 -1.31 -4.70
C GLN A 282 -15.69 -0.18 -4.95
N VAL A 283 -15.31 1.05 -4.59
CA VAL A 283 -15.97 2.29 -5.03
C VAL A 283 -14.93 3.29 -5.53
N GLY A 284 -15.15 3.81 -6.74
CA GLY A 284 -14.21 4.67 -7.47
C GLY A 284 -13.36 3.86 -8.46
N ASP A 285 -13.26 4.35 -9.70
CA ASP A 285 -12.41 3.75 -10.74
C ASP A 285 -10.95 4.17 -10.53
N GLY A 286 -10.03 3.23 -10.33
CA GLY A 286 -8.64 3.57 -10.05
C GLY A 286 -7.95 4.38 -11.14
N HIS A 287 -8.26 4.15 -12.42
CA HIS A 287 -7.62 4.91 -13.51
C HIS A 287 -8.13 6.35 -13.56
N ALA A 288 -9.45 6.54 -13.43
CA ALA A 288 -10.04 7.88 -13.41
C ALA A 288 -9.66 8.65 -12.13
N ASP A 289 -9.62 7.94 -11.00
CA ASP A 289 -9.19 8.50 -9.72
C ASP A 289 -7.74 8.98 -9.81
N HIS A 290 -6.86 8.14 -10.35
CA HIS A 290 -5.43 8.41 -10.44
C HIS A 290 -5.07 9.48 -11.49
N ALA A 291 -5.90 9.66 -12.52
CA ALA A 291 -5.79 10.73 -13.51
C ALA A 291 -6.13 12.13 -12.95
N SER A 292 -6.48 12.23 -11.67
CA SER A 292 -6.89 13.47 -11.01
C SER A 292 -6.05 13.75 -9.78
N TRP A 293 -5.78 15.04 -9.53
CA TRP A 293 -5.14 15.51 -8.30
C TRP A 293 -5.96 16.67 -7.76
N SER A 294 -6.73 16.46 -6.71
CA SER A 294 -7.62 17.46 -6.10
C SER A 294 -7.90 17.10 -4.65
N ARG A 295 -8.73 17.89 -3.95
CA ARG A 295 -9.27 17.52 -2.64
C ARG A 295 -10.44 16.53 -2.80
N PRO A 296 -10.68 15.61 -1.86
CA PRO A 296 -11.80 14.68 -1.99
C PRO A 296 -13.15 15.38 -1.83
N GLU A 297 -13.19 16.53 -1.15
CA GLU A 297 -14.39 17.34 -1.00
C GLU A 297 -14.75 18.14 -2.26
N ASP A 298 -13.80 18.27 -3.21
CA ASP A 298 -13.99 18.91 -4.53
C ASP A 298 -14.31 17.87 -5.62
N TRP A 299 -14.49 16.60 -5.27
CA TRP A 299 -14.67 15.52 -6.25
C TRP A 299 -16.02 15.59 -6.95
N THR A 300 -16.01 15.66 -8.28
CA THR A 300 -17.23 15.72 -9.10
C THR A 300 -17.36 14.56 -10.09
N GLN A 301 -16.32 13.72 -10.23
CA GLN A 301 -16.32 12.65 -11.21
C GLN A 301 -17.14 11.45 -10.72
N ALA A 302 -17.63 10.65 -11.67
CA ALA A 302 -18.36 9.44 -11.36
C ALA A 302 -17.49 8.47 -10.57
N ARG A 303 -18.08 7.84 -9.55
CA ARG A 303 -17.44 6.85 -8.69
C ARG A 303 -18.21 5.54 -8.77
N PRO A 304 -17.98 4.72 -9.82
CA PRO A 304 -18.66 3.44 -9.97
C PRO A 304 -18.37 2.53 -8.77
N ALA A 305 -19.34 1.67 -8.44
CA ALA A 305 -19.21 0.66 -7.40
C ALA A 305 -19.24 -0.72 -8.04
N TRP A 306 -18.31 -1.59 -7.67
CA TRP A 306 -18.24 -2.97 -8.15
C TRP A 306 -18.41 -3.96 -7.01
N LYS A 307 -19.09 -5.06 -7.31
CA LYS A 307 -19.38 -6.13 -6.36
C LYS A 307 -18.98 -7.48 -6.90
N VAL A 308 -18.77 -8.39 -5.97
CA VAL A 308 -18.68 -9.82 -6.22
C VAL A 308 -20.02 -10.48 -5.89
N THR A 309 -20.35 -11.54 -6.63
CA THR A 309 -21.60 -12.30 -6.53
C THR A 309 -21.31 -13.79 -6.62
N ARG A 310 -22.36 -14.63 -6.56
CA ARG A 310 -22.20 -16.09 -6.79
C ARG A 310 -21.55 -16.46 -8.13
N THR A 311 -21.82 -15.70 -9.18
CA THR A 311 -21.33 -15.97 -10.55
C THR A 311 -20.08 -15.16 -10.90
N GLN A 312 -19.76 -14.14 -10.10
CA GLN A 312 -18.54 -13.35 -10.17
C GLN A 312 -17.90 -13.36 -8.77
N PRO A 313 -17.31 -14.49 -8.33
CA PRO A 313 -16.85 -14.69 -6.97
C PRO A 313 -15.64 -13.83 -6.60
N GLY A 314 -15.34 -13.75 -5.30
CA GLY A 314 -14.14 -13.09 -4.80
C GLY A 314 -13.77 -13.55 -3.41
N SER A 315 -13.24 -14.77 -3.33
CA SER A 315 -12.96 -15.45 -2.06
C SER A 315 -11.95 -14.71 -1.19
N GLU A 316 -10.94 -14.06 -1.78
CA GLU A 316 -9.94 -13.28 -1.05
C GLU A 316 -10.59 -12.09 -0.33
N LEU A 317 -11.24 -11.23 -1.11
CA LEU A 317 -11.91 -10.02 -0.65
C LEU A 317 -12.97 -10.33 0.42
N VAL A 318 -13.82 -11.31 0.13
CA VAL A 318 -14.96 -11.66 1.00
C VAL A 318 -14.45 -12.41 2.23
N GLY A 319 -13.47 -13.30 2.09
CA GLY A 319 -12.83 -14.01 3.19
C GLY A 319 -12.11 -13.05 4.14
N GLU A 320 -11.32 -12.12 3.63
CA GLU A 320 -10.67 -11.10 4.46
C GLU A 320 -11.69 -10.21 5.16
N THR A 321 -12.78 -9.83 4.48
CA THR A 321 -13.86 -9.07 5.13
C THR A 321 -14.53 -9.87 6.24
N ALA A 322 -14.73 -11.18 6.06
CA ALA A 322 -15.24 -12.06 7.11
C ALA A 322 -14.26 -12.13 8.31
N ALA A 323 -12.95 -12.21 8.05
CA ALA A 323 -11.92 -12.16 9.09
C ALA A 323 -11.97 -10.84 9.87
N ALA A 324 -12.06 -9.70 9.17
CA ALA A 324 -12.14 -8.36 9.75
C ALA A 324 -13.35 -8.21 10.68
N LEU A 325 -14.53 -8.64 10.21
CA LEU A 325 -15.77 -8.56 10.97
C LEU A 325 -15.78 -9.53 12.17
N ALA A 326 -15.22 -10.74 12.01
CA ALA A 326 -15.07 -11.69 13.11
C ALA A 326 -14.13 -11.15 14.19
N ALA A 327 -12.96 -10.62 13.82
CA ALA A 327 -12.02 -9.99 14.74
C ALA A 327 -12.65 -8.77 15.43
N ALA A 328 -13.26 -7.86 14.67
CA ALA A 328 -13.93 -6.68 15.22
C ALA A 328 -15.06 -7.05 16.19
N SER A 329 -15.81 -8.13 15.96
CA SER A 329 -16.84 -8.59 16.91
C SER A 329 -16.25 -8.85 18.30
N MET A 330 -14.99 -9.32 18.39
CA MET A 330 -14.32 -9.52 19.67
C MET A 330 -13.95 -8.20 20.35
N VAL A 331 -13.49 -7.20 19.58
CA VAL A 331 -13.16 -5.86 20.08
C VAL A 331 -14.39 -5.20 20.73
N PHE A 332 -15.57 -5.36 20.11
CA PHE A 332 -16.83 -4.77 20.60
C PHE A 332 -17.61 -5.67 21.55
N ARG A 333 -17.15 -6.90 21.84
CA ARG A 333 -17.93 -7.88 22.61
C ARG A 333 -18.48 -7.35 23.93
N SER A 334 -17.67 -6.60 24.67
CA SER A 334 -18.07 -5.98 25.95
C SER A 334 -18.51 -4.53 25.79
N ALA A 335 -17.92 -3.79 24.84
CA ALA A 335 -18.18 -2.37 24.66
C ALA A 335 -19.52 -2.07 23.95
N ASP A 336 -19.92 -2.93 23.01
CA ASP A 336 -21.19 -2.86 22.27
C ASP A 336 -21.62 -4.28 21.81
N PRO A 337 -22.28 -5.05 22.70
CA PRO A 337 -22.65 -6.45 22.42
C PRO A 337 -23.62 -6.61 21.24
N THR A 338 -24.49 -5.62 21.00
CA THR A 338 -25.43 -5.62 19.87
C THR A 338 -24.67 -5.47 18.56
N TYR A 339 -23.75 -4.50 18.49
CA TYR A 339 -22.90 -4.33 17.31
C TYR A 339 -21.99 -5.54 17.10
N SER A 340 -21.37 -6.07 18.15
CA SER A 340 -20.59 -7.31 18.11
C SER A 340 -21.36 -8.47 17.46
N SER A 341 -22.61 -8.69 17.90
CA SER A 341 -23.46 -9.76 17.35
C SER A 341 -23.80 -9.52 15.88
N LYS A 342 -24.06 -8.28 15.49
CA LYS A 342 -24.28 -7.89 14.09
C LYS A 342 -23.06 -8.19 13.23
N LEU A 343 -21.87 -7.76 13.66
CA LEU A 343 -20.60 -8.02 12.97
C LEU A 343 -20.38 -9.52 12.75
N LEU A 344 -20.58 -10.33 13.80
CA LEU A 344 -20.39 -11.77 13.72
C LEU A 344 -21.40 -12.44 12.77
N SER A 345 -22.63 -11.95 12.67
CA SER A 345 -23.61 -12.44 11.70
C SER A 345 -23.15 -12.22 10.26
N HIS A 346 -22.72 -11.00 9.92
CA HIS A 346 -22.18 -10.71 8.59
C HIS A 346 -20.90 -11.51 8.32
N ALA A 347 -20.02 -11.68 9.31
CA ALA A 347 -18.79 -12.46 9.18
C ALA A 347 -19.07 -13.92 8.77
N ARG A 348 -20.06 -14.56 9.39
CA ARG A 348 -20.44 -15.95 9.06
C ARG A 348 -20.98 -16.07 7.63
N GLN A 349 -21.90 -15.19 7.26
CA GLN A 349 -22.49 -15.17 5.93
C GLN A 349 -21.43 -14.92 4.84
N LEU A 350 -20.51 -13.98 5.06
CA LEU A 350 -19.43 -13.71 4.13
C LEU A 350 -18.43 -14.87 4.06
N TYR A 351 -18.12 -15.54 5.18
CA TYR A 351 -17.29 -16.74 5.13
C TYR A 351 -17.94 -17.86 4.29
N ASP A 352 -19.22 -18.13 4.54
CA ASP A 352 -19.96 -19.14 3.77
C ASP A 352 -20.01 -18.75 2.28
N PHE A 353 -20.16 -17.46 1.97
CA PHE A 353 -20.05 -16.92 0.61
C PHE A 353 -18.68 -17.21 -0.01
N ALA A 354 -17.60 -16.77 0.64
CA ALA A 354 -16.24 -16.93 0.13
C ALA A 354 -15.86 -18.41 -0.11
N ASN A 355 -16.27 -19.29 0.80
CA ASN A 355 -15.88 -20.71 0.77
C ASN A 355 -16.71 -21.54 -0.21
N GLU A 356 -18.00 -21.25 -0.39
CA GLU A 356 -18.87 -22.01 -1.29
C GLU A 356 -18.90 -21.46 -2.72
N ASN A 357 -18.54 -20.18 -2.92
CA ASN A 357 -18.44 -19.53 -4.23
C ASN A 357 -16.99 -19.12 -4.50
N ARG A 358 -16.16 -20.11 -4.88
CA ARG A 358 -14.71 -19.92 -4.99
C ARG A 358 -14.26 -19.29 -6.30
N GLY A 359 -13.42 -18.28 -6.20
CA GLY A 359 -12.74 -17.65 -7.33
C GLY A 359 -12.14 -16.31 -6.95
N SER A 360 -11.24 -15.79 -7.79
CA SER A 360 -10.47 -14.60 -7.45
C SER A 360 -11.28 -13.32 -7.62
N TYR A 361 -11.25 -12.44 -6.62
CA TYR A 361 -12.01 -11.19 -6.67
C TYR A 361 -11.52 -10.26 -7.79
N SER A 362 -10.22 -10.28 -8.10
CA SER A 362 -9.62 -9.45 -9.13
C SER A 362 -10.00 -9.90 -10.55
N ASP A 363 -10.48 -11.14 -10.73
CA ASP A 363 -11.07 -11.59 -12.00
C ASP A 363 -12.49 -11.03 -12.17
N SER A 364 -13.22 -10.87 -11.06
CA SER A 364 -14.59 -10.33 -11.03
C SER A 364 -14.65 -8.81 -11.05
N ILE A 365 -13.73 -8.16 -10.33
CA ILE A 365 -13.56 -6.70 -10.29
C ILE A 365 -12.25 -6.37 -11.01
N ALA A 366 -12.29 -6.43 -12.35
CA ALA A 366 -11.10 -6.24 -13.19
C ALA A 366 -10.41 -4.88 -12.98
N ASN A 367 -11.14 -3.84 -12.54
CA ASN A 367 -10.51 -2.55 -12.21
C ASN A 367 -9.47 -2.71 -11.09
N ALA A 368 -9.78 -3.49 -10.04
CA ALA A 368 -8.88 -3.74 -8.92
C ALA A 368 -7.61 -4.52 -9.31
N ALA A 369 -7.66 -5.31 -10.39
CA ALA A 369 -6.54 -6.14 -10.82
C ALA A 369 -5.27 -5.38 -11.26
N ASN A 370 -5.39 -4.07 -11.51
CA ASN A 370 -4.23 -3.20 -11.81
C ASN A 370 -3.63 -2.55 -10.56
N PHE A 371 -4.25 -2.74 -9.39
CA PHE A 371 -3.87 -2.07 -8.13
C PHE A 371 -3.64 -3.11 -7.02
N TYR A 372 -4.66 -3.89 -6.69
CA TYR A 372 -4.68 -4.90 -5.63
C TYR A 372 -5.02 -6.28 -6.17
N LYS A 373 -4.28 -6.74 -7.18
CA LYS A 373 -4.46 -8.10 -7.70
C LYS A 373 -4.15 -9.15 -6.62
N SER A 374 -4.96 -10.19 -6.54
CA SER A 374 -4.61 -11.37 -5.74
C SER A 374 -3.43 -12.12 -6.38
N TRP A 375 -2.30 -12.23 -5.68
CA TRP A 375 -1.10 -12.96 -6.16
C TRP A 375 -0.88 -14.28 -5.42
N SER A 376 -1.19 -14.32 -4.13
CA SER A 376 -1.11 -15.50 -3.25
C SER A 376 -2.19 -16.55 -3.53
N GLY A 377 -3.31 -16.15 -4.15
CA GLY A 377 -4.54 -16.93 -4.28
C GLY A 377 -5.54 -16.60 -3.18
N TYR A 378 -6.53 -17.46 -2.93
CA TYR A 378 -7.54 -17.28 -1.87
C TYR A 378 -7.51 -18.32 -0.77
N GLY A 379 -6.60 -19.30 -0.86
CA GLY A 379 -6.54 -20.41 0.09
C GLY A 379 -6.20 -19.95 1.49
N ASP A 380 -5.31 -18.97 1.60
CA ASP A 380 -4.92 -18.38 2.86
C ASP A 380 -5.98 -17.43 3.43
N GLU A 381 -6.74 -16.65 2.65
CA GLU A 381 -7.88 -15.88 3.15
C GLU A 381 -9.00 -16.79 3.69
N LEU A 382 -9.28 -17.91 3.02
CA LEU A 382 -10.27 -18.88 3.51
C LEU A 382 -9.83 -19.48 4.86
N ALA A 383 -8.56 -19.87 4.98
CA ALA A 383 -8.00 -20.35 6.25
C ALA A 383 -7.96 -19.25 7.31
N TRP A 384 -7.65 -18.02 6.94
CA TRP A 384 -7.61 -16.85 7.82
C TRP A 384 -8.97 -16.50 8.39
N ALA A 385 -9.99 -16.40 7.53
CA ALA A 385 -11.36 -16.15 7.94
C ALA A 385 -11.90 -17.26 8.86
N ALA A 386 -11.63 -18.53 8.53
CA ALA A 386 -11.99 -19.65 9.38
C ALA A 386 -11.28 -19.58 10.74
N ALA A 387 -9.98 -19.26 10.78
CA ALA A 387 -9.23 -19.13 12.05
C ALA A 387 -9.78 -17.99 12.93
N TRP A 388 -10.17 -16.85 12.34
CA TRP A 388 -10.81 -15.76 13.08
C TRP A 388 -12.21 -16.11 13.57
N LEU A 389 -13.00 -16.80 12.76
CA LEU A 389 -14.31 -17.31 13.19
C LEU A 389 -14.18 -18.36 14.28
N LEU A 390 -13.19 -19.25 14.22
CA LEU A 390 -12.85 -20.16 15.32
C LEU A 390 -12.56 -19.36 16.60
N ARG A 391 -11.69 -18.34 16.51
CA ARG A 391 -11.33 -17.51 17.66
C ARG A 391 -12.53 -16.74 18.23
N ALA A 392 -13.39 -16.20 17.38
CA ALA A 392 -14.55 -15.42 17.80
C ALA A 392 -15.67 -16.28 18.39
N THR A 393 -15.86 -17.51 17.89
CA THR A 393 -17.05 -18.32 18.19
C THR A 393 -16.77 -19.53 19.07
N ASN A 394 -15.52 -20.00 19.09
CA ASN A 394 -15.12 -21.29 19.65
C ASN A 394 -15.85 -22.49 19.00
N GLU A 395 -16.40 -22.33 17.80
CA GLU A 395 -17.05 -23.44 17.08
C GLU A 395 -16.01 -24.29 16.36
N HIS A 396 -15.92 -25.56 16.77
CA HIS A 396 -14.94 -26.51 16.24
C HIS A 396 -15.05 -26.73 14.71
N ARG A 397 -16.23 -26.48 14.10
CA ARG A 397 -16.39 -26.54 12.64
C ARG A 397 -15.38 -25.66 11.89
N TYR A 398 -15.02 -24.50 12.44
CA TYR A 398 -14.07 -23.61 11.78
C TYR A 398 -12.64 -24.11 11.88
N GLN A 399 -12.28 -24.83 12.95
CA GLN A 399 -10.99 -25.53 13.01
C GLN A 399 -10.88 -26.58 11.90
N ILE A 400 -11.95 -27.36 11.69
CA ILE A 400 -12.02 -28.36 10.61
C ILE A 400 -11.85 -27.69 9.25
N GLU A 401 -12.48 -26.53 9.03
CA GLU A 401 -12.32 -25.79 7.78
C GLU A 401 -10.88 -25.29 7.59
N VAL A 402 -10.21 -24.77 8.63
CA VAL A 402 -8.79 -24.41 8.53
C VAL A 402 -7.96 -25.63 8.10
N GLU A 403 -8.12 -26.77 8.79
CA GLU A 403 -7.38 -27.99 8.48
C GLU A 403 -7.65 -28.48 7.04
N LYS A 404 -8.90 -28.36 6.56
CA LYS A 404 -9.28 -28.64 5.18
C LYS A 404 -8.56 -27.72 4.18
N HIS A 405 -8.55 -26.41 4.43
CA HIS A 405 -7.85 -25.44 3.55
C HIS A 405 -6.33 -25.67 3.55
N PHE A 406 -5.74 -26.08 4.68
CA PHE A 406 -4.33 -26.46 4.73
C PHE A 406 -4.00 -27.64 3.83
N MET A 407 -4.86 -28.67 3.82
CA MET A 407 -4.71 -29.82 2.94
C MET A 407 -4.98 -29.46 1.47
N GLU A 408 -6.03 -28.69 1.21
CA GLU A 408 -6.46 -28.33 -0.14
C GLU A 408 -5.45 -27.43 -0.87
N PHE A 409 -4.92 -26.41 -0.18
CA PHE A 409 -4.07 -25.37 -0.79
C PHE A 409 -2.58 -25.49 -0.44
N GLY A 410 -2.18 -26.53 0.31
CA GLY A 410 -0.78 -26.74 0.66
C GLY A 410 -0.21 -25.64 1.57
N LEU A 411 -0.97 -25.22 2.59
CA LEU A 411 -0.63 -24.10 3.46
C LEU A 411 0.40 -24.45 4.55
N SER A 412 0.93 -25.68 4.55
CA SER A 412 2.00 -26.09 5.47
C SER A 412 3.39 -25.54 5.11
N LYS A 413 3.51 -24.84 3.98
CA LYS A 413 4.76 -24.20 3.53
C LYS A 413 5.12 -23.01 4.43
N ARG A 414 6.40 -22.66 4.47
CA ARG A 414 6.89 -21.46 5.15
C ARG A 414 6.67 -20.24 4.24
N PRO A 415 5.85 -19.25 4.60
CA PRO A 415 5.77 -18.00 3.86
C PRO A 415 7.05 -17.16 4.04
N THR A 416 7.22 -16.12 3.23
CA THR A 416 8.34 -15.18 3.30
C THR A 416 7.91 -13.76 3.65
N GLU A 417 6.61 -13.53 3.75
CA GLU A 417 6.00 -12.24 4.06
C GLU A 417 4.69 -12.40 4.82
N PHE A 418 4.12 -11.27 5.21
CA PHE A 418 2.75 -11.14 5.70
C PHE A 418 2.22 -9.76 5.29
N GLY A 419 1.02 -9.71 4.72
CA GLY A 419 0.48 -8.47 4.17
C GLY A 419 -0.98 -8.56 3.77
N TRP A 420 -1.43 -7.57 3.00
CA TRP A 420 -2.81 -7.51 2.53
C TRP A 420 -3.18 -8.63 1.56
N ASP A 421 -2.19 -9.19 0.84
CA ASP A 421 -2.39 -10.28 -0.12
C ASP A 421 -2.12 -11.66 0.49
N ASN A 422 -1.14 -11.78 1.40
CA ASN A 422 -0.73 -13.08 1.96
C ASN A 422 -0.94 -13.14 3.47
N LYS A 423 -1.84 -14.02 3.92
CA LYS A 423 -2.23 -14.18 5.33
C LYS A 423 -1.54 -15.35 6.01
N LEU A 424 -0.80 -16.16 5.27
CA LEU A 424 -0.40 -17.50 5.72
C LEU A 424 0.37 -17.48 7.04
N ALA A 425 1.30 -16.54 7.21
CA ALA A 425 2.07 -16.42 8.45
C ALA A 425 1.16 -16.12 9.65
N GLY A 426 0.17 -15.24 9.46
CA GLY A 426 -0.85 -14.92 10.44
C GLY A 426 -1.72 -16.13 10.79
N VAL A 427 -2.16 -16.90 9.79
CA VAL A 427 -2.93 -18.14 10.02
C VAL A 427 -2.14 -19.13 10.89
N GLN A 428 -0.88 -19.36 10.56
CA GLN A 428 -0.02 -20.30 11.28
C GLN A 428 0.18 -19.88 12.75
N VAL A 429 0.47 -18.60 13.01
CA VAL A 429 0.61 -18.09 14.38
C VAL A 429 -0.72 -18.12 15.15
N LEU A 430 -1.81 -17.71 14.51
CA LEU A 430 -3.14 -17.71 15.12
C LEU A 430 -3.58 -19.13 15.50
N MET A 431 -3.42 -20.10 14.60
CA MET A 431 -3.75 -21.50 14.88
C MET A 431 -2.84 -22.13 15.92
N ALA A 432 -1.55 -21.77 15.95
CA ALA A 432 -0.63 -22.16 17.01
C ALA A 432 -1.11 -21.68 18.38
N LYS A 433 -1.65 -20.46 18.47
CA LYS A 433 -2.24 -19.89 19.69
C LYS A 433 -3.53 -20.60 20.10
N LEU A 434 -4.44 -20.83 19.17
CA LEU A 434 -5.78 -21.36 19.45
C LEU A 434 -5.79 -22.85 19.76
N THR A 435 -4.93 -23.63 19.11
CA THR A 435 -4.97 -25.10 19.16
C THR A 435 -3.81 -25.74 19.91
N GLN A 436 -2.71 -25.00 20.09
CA GLN A 436 -1.44 -25.50 20.63
C GLN A 436 -0.85 -26.71 19.87
N GLN A 437 -1.36 -27.04 18.68
CA GLN A 437 -0.83 -28.16 17.90
C GLN A 437 0.60 -27.88 17.44
N THR A 438 1.46 -28.90 17.53
CA THR A 438 2.90 -28.79 17.27
C THR A 438 3.23 -28.36 15.84
N ASN A 439 2.45 -28.80 14.85
CA ASN A 439 2.62 -28.43 13.44
C ASN A 439 2.51 -26.90 13.23
N TYR A 440 1.44 -26.27 13.72
CA TYR A 440 1.27 -24.81 13.59
C TYR A 440 2.34 -24.04 14.35
N ARG A 441 2.72 -24.52 15.56
CA ARG A 441 3.83 -23.92 16.33
C ARG A 441 5.15 -23.97 15.57
N GLN A 442 5.48 -25.11 14.95
CA GLN A 442 6.69 -25.28 14.14
C GLN A 442 6.67 -24.40 12.88
N GLN A 443 5.51 -24.24 12.25
CA GLN A 443 5.36 -23.37 11.07
C GLN A 443 5.54 -21.89 11.43
N ALA A 444 4.88 -21.44 12.49
CA ALA A 444 5.05 -20.09 13.06
C ALA A 444 6.51 -19.82 13.44
N GLU A 445 7.16 -20.79 14.11
CA GLU A 445 8.57 -20.71 14.45
C GLU A 445 9.44 -20.65 13.19
N SER A 446 9.17 -21.48 12.18
CA SER A 446 9.92 -21.53 10.93
C SER A 446 9.87 -20.19 10.20
N PHE A 447 8.69 -19.56 10.12
CA PHE A 447 8.51 -18.24 9.54
C PHE A 447 9.34 -17.18 10.27
N CYS A 448 9.16 -17.04 11.58
CA CYS A 448 9.87 -16.00 12.34
C CYS A 448 11.37 -16.24 12.42
N ASN A 449 11.84 -17.49 12.54
CA ASN A 449 13.27 -17.80 12.46
C ASN A 449 13.87 -17.37 11.12
N TYR A 450 13.16 -17.55 10.01
CA TYR A 450 13.62 -17.06 8.72
C TYR A 450 13.70 -15.53 8.69
N ILE A 451 12.62 -14.84 9.07
CA ILE A 451 12.57 -13.37 9.09
C ILE A 451 13.70 -12.79 9.97
N VAL A 452 13.83 -13.31 11.18
CA VAL A 452 14.75 -12.80 12.20
C VAL A 452 16.20 -13.14 11.90
N ARG A 453 16.50 -14.29 11.27
CA ARG A 453 17.88 -14.76 11.12
C ARG A 453 18.41 -14.76 9.68
N GLN A 454 17.55 -14.77 8.66
CA GLN A 454 17.95 -15.07 7.28
C GLN A 454 17.41 -14.09 6.24
N ALA A 455 16.26 -13.45 6.48
CA ALA A 455 15.68 -12.53 5.51
C ALA A 455 16.68 -11.39 5.16
N PRO A 456 16.68 -10.90 3.90
CA PRO A 456 17.56 -9.82 3.47
C PRO A 456 17.39 -8.59 4.36
N ARG A 457 18.51 -7.90 4.63
CA ARG A 457 18.52 -6.66 5.39
C ARG A 457 19.26 -5.56 4.66
N THR A 458 18.83 -4.33 4.89
CA THR A 458 19.59 -3.16 4.53
C THR A 458 20.85 -3.04 5.41
N PRO A 459 21.87 -2.27 5.00
CA PRO A 459 23.06 -2.01 5.81
C PRO A 459 22.78 -1.52 7.24
N LYS A 460 21.70 -0.76 7.46
CA LYS A 460 21.28 -0.26 8.79
C LYS A 460 20.29 -1.19 9.52
N GLY A 461 19.99 -2.37 8.98
CA GLY A 461 19.31 -3.45 9.71
C GLY A 461 17.79 -3.56 9.52
N LEU A 462 17.20 -2.81 8.59
CA LEU A 462 15.80 -3.00 8.19
C LEU A 462 15.67 -4.33 7.44
N VAL A 463 14.69 -5.16 7.81
CA VAL A 463 14.33 -6.32 6.98
C VAL A 463 13.71 -5.84 5.67
N PHE A 464 14.29 -6.24 4.55
CA PHE A 464 13.92 -5.75 3.22
C PHE A 464 13.29 -6.89 2.42
N ILE A 465 11.95 -6.93 2.42
CA ILE A 465 11.16 -7.99 1.76
C ILE A 465 10.83 -7.58 0.33
N ASP A 466 10.31 -6.38 0.14
CA ASP A 466 9.97 -5.78 -1.15
C ASP A 466 10.32 -4.29 -1.15
N GLN A 467 10.52 -3.71 -2.34
CA GLN A 467 10.77 -2.27 -2.50
C GLN A 467 9.50 -1.44 -2.30
N TRP A 468 8.33 -1.98 -2.64
CA TRP A 468 7.04 -1.35 -2.45
C TRP A 468 6.56 -1.58 -1.03
N GLY A 469 6.52 -0.51 -0.22
CA GLY A 469 6.16 -0.63 1.18
C GLY A 469 7.18 -1.43 2.01
N ALA A 470 8.47 -1.17 1.83
CA ALA A 470 9.53 -1.83 2.60
C ALA A 470 9.27 -1.76 4.13
N LEU A 471 8.84 -0.59 4.63
CA LEU A 471 8.53 -0.40 6.05
C LEU A 471 7.19 -1.04 6.47
N ARG A 472 6.20 -1.10 5.55
CA ARG A 472 4.98 -1.89 5.75
C ARG A 472 5.31 -3.34 6.02
N HIS A 473 6.16 -3.93 5.17
CA HIS A 473 6.58 -5.32 5.33
C HIS A 473 7.32 -5.54 6.65
N ALA A 474 8.24 -4.66 7.02
CA ALA A 474 8.96 -4.75 8.28
C ALA A 474 8.03 -4.65 9.50
N GLY A 475 7.08 -3.71 9.51
CA GLY A 475 6.07 -3.57 10.56
C GLY A 475 5.17 -4.80 10.66
N ASN A 476 4.72 -5.33 9.53
CA ASN A 476 3.87 -6.52 9.47
C ASN A 476 4.55 -7.76 10.05
N VAL A 477 5.79 -8.06 9.64
CA VAL A 477 6.49 -9.25 10.15
C VAL A 477 6.95 -9.07 11.60
N ALA A 478 7.27 -7.85 12.03
CA ALA A 478 7.51 -7.54 13.44
C ALA A 478 6.27 -7.87 14.29
N PHE A 479 5.07 -7.46 13.85
CA PHE A 479 3.82 -7.77 14.54
C PHE A 479 3.56 -9.29 14.62
N VAL A 480 3.71 -10.02 13.52
CA VAL A 480 3.49 -11.48 13.52
C VAL A 480 4.48 -12.19 14.45
N CYS A 481 5.74 -11.75 14.50
CA CYS A 481 6.72 -12.36 15.41
C CYS A 481 6.51 -11.97 16.88
N LEU A 482 5.95 -10.80 17.18
CA LEU A 482 5.44 -10.50 18.52
C LEU A 482 4.29 -11.43 18.91
N GLN A 483 3.39 -11.76 17.99
CA GLN A 483 2.31 -12.72 18.25
C GLN A 483 2.85 -14.14 18.51
N ALA A 484 3.93 -14.55 17.82
CA ALA A 484 4.62 -15.80 18.11
C ALA A 484 5.35 -15.76 19.47
N ALA A 485 5.93 -14.61 19.83
CA ALA A 485 6.58 -14.41 21.12
C ALA A 485 5.61 -14.52 22.30
N GLU A 486 4.38 -13.99 22.16
CA GLU A 486 3.30 -14.08 23.15
C GLU A 486 2.88 -15.53 23.46
N ILE A 487 3.06 -16.45 22.52
CA ILE A 487 2.79 -17.89 22.72
C ILE A 487 4.05 -18.70 23.07
N GLY A 488 5.12 -18.02 23.48
CA GLY A 488 6.35 -18.62 24.03
C GLY A 488 7.33 -19.16 22.99
N ILE A 489 7.28 -18.71 21.74
CA ILE A 489 8.23 -19.11 20.68
C ILE A 489 9.35 -18.08 20.61
N ASN A 490 10.59 -18.47 20.93
CA ASN A 490 11.81 -17.64 20.85
C ASN A 490 11.59 -16.20 21.34
N THR A 491 10.85 -16.05 22.46
CA THR A 491 10.22 -14.79 22.89
C THR A 491 11.18 -13.62 22.90
N GLN A 492 12.34 -13.74 23.55
CA GLN A 492 13.29 -12.64 23.65
C GLN A 492 13.80 -12.19 22.26
N GLU A 493 14.23 -13.13 21.42
CA GLU A 493 14.78 -12.82 20.10
C GLU A 493 13.75 -12.16 19.18
N TYR A 494 12.49 -12.62 19.23
CA TYR A 494 11.41 -12.07 18.41
C TYR A 494 10.96 -10.70 18.89
N VAL A 495 10.95 -10.46 20.21
CA VAL A 495 10.70 -9.15 20.79
C VAL A 495 11.82 -8.17 20.45
N ASP A 496 13.09 -8.59 20.58
CA ASP A 496 14.26 -7.77 20.22
C ASP A 496 14.25 -7.39 18.73
N PHE A 497 13.90 -8.33 17.87
CA PHE A 497 13.69 -8.07 16.45
C PHE A 497 12.60 -7.02 16.21
N ALA A 498 11.45 -7.15 16.87
CA ALA A 498 10.37 -6.18 16.71
C ALA A 498 10.77 -4.79 17.20
N PHE A 499 11.48 -4.68 18.33
CA PHE A 499 12.07 -3.42 18.78
C PHE A 499 13.02 -2.83 17.72
N GLN A 500 13.90 -3.64 17.15
CA GLN A 500 14.83 -3.19 16.10
C GLN A 500 14.08 -2.61 14.89
N GLN A 501 13.06 -3.32 14.38
CA GLN A 501 12.35 -2.90 13.16
C GLN A 501 11.50 -1.64 13.40
N ILE A 502 10.77 -1.57 14.52
CA ILE A 502 9.97 -0.38 14.84
C ILE A 502 10.86 0.81 15.15
N ASN A 503 11.96 0.63 15.89
CA ASN A 503 12.87 1.74 16.17
C ASN A 503 13.61 2.23 14.92
N TYR A 504 13.90 1.35 13.95
CA TYR A 504 14.36 1.75 12.63
C TYR A 504 13.38 2.72 11.96
N ILE A 505 12.08 2.35 11.93
CA ILE A 505 10.99 3.17 11.38
C ILE A 505 10.92 4.54 12.08
N LEU A 506 11.07 4.55 13.40
CA LEU A 506 10.89 5.74 14.23
C LEU A 506 12.09 6.69 14.23
N GLY A 507 13.32 6.21 14.00
CA GLY A 507 14.49 7.10 13.99
C GLY A 507 15.88 6.46 13.98
N ASP A 508 16.04 5.18 14.31
CA ASP A 508 17.37 4.58 14.55
C ASP A 508 18.24 4.53 13.29
N SER A 509 17.62 4.61 12.13
CA SER A 509 18.30 4.71 10.83
C SER A 509 18.91 6.10 10.55
N GLY A 510 18.68 7.08 11.43
CA GLY A 510 19.13 8.48 11.29
C GLY A 510 18.01 9.46 10.90
N ARG A 511 16.81 8.97 10.60
CA ARG A 511 15.59 9.77 10.40
C ARG A 511 14.35 8.99 10.77
N SER A 512 13.25 9.69 11.04
CA SER A 512 11.94 9.05 11.12
C SER A 512 11.34 8.85 9.72
N TYR A 513 10.53 7.81 9.59
CA TYR A 513 9.68 7.54 8.43
C TYR A 513 8.18 7.70 8.75
N VAL A 514 7.85 8.20 9.94
CA VAL A 514 6.48 8.48 10.38
C VAL A 514 6.25 9.98 10.39
N ILE A 515 5.33 10.44 9.54
CA ILE A 515 5.11 11.87 9.33
C ILE A 515 4.64 12.54 10.63
N GLY A 516 5.28 13.65 11.02
CA GLY A 516 4.97 14.37 12.25
C GLY A 516 5.52 13.72 13.54
N PHE A 517 6.33 12.66 13.44
CA PHE A 517 6.99 12.04 14.58
C PHE A 517 8.52 12.02 14.43
N GLY A 518 9.24 12.20 15.53
CA GLY A 518 10.70 12.09 15.55
C GLY A 518 11.43 13.15 14.71
N ASN A 519 12.70 12.89 14.42
CA ASN A 519 13.57 13.83 13.71
C ASN A 519 13.54 13.57 12.19
N ASN A 520 13.50 14.65 11.41
CA ASN A 520 13.60 14.61 9.95
C ASN A 520 12.58 13.63 9.30
N TYR A 521 11.32 13.68 9.71
CA TYR A 521 10.26 12.90 9.07
C TYR A 521 9.96 13.37 7.63
N PRO A 522 9.32 12.55 6.79
CA PRO A 522 8.92 12.93 5.42
C PRO A 522 7.92 14.09 5.39
N GLN A 523 8.13 15.05 4.49
CA GLN A 523 7.28 16.23 4.33
C GLN A 523 6.53 16.26 3.01
N ARG A 524 6.85 15.38 2.06
CA ARG A 524 6.26 15.33 0.71
C ARG A 524 5.70 13.94 0.40
N PRO A 525 4.81 13.36 1.23
CA PRO A 525 4.19 12.10 0.90
C PRO A 525 3.36 12.21 -0.39
N HIS A 526 3.33 11.12 -1.15
CA HIS A 526 2.46 10.96 -2.32
C HIS A 526 1.00 10.82 -1.87
N HIS A 527 0.38 11.94 -1.49
CA HIS A 527 -0.96 11.97 -0.92
C HIS A 527 -1.72 13.24 -1.29
N ARG A 528 -2.82 13.08 -2.03
CA ARG A 528 -3.60 14.18 -2.63
C ARG A 528 -4.08 15.18 -1.59
N SER A 529 -4.87 14.74 -0.61
CA SER A 529 -5.55 15.65 0.33
C SER A 529 -4.57 16.49 1.13
N SER A 530 -3.43 15.91 1.53
CA SER A 530 -2.45 16.63 2.35
C SER A 530 -1.58 17.58 1.53
N SER A 531 -1.39 17.30 0.24
CA SER A 531 -0.72 18.21 -0.70
C SER A 531 -1.55 19.46 -1.04
N CYS A 532 -2.86 19.42 -0.80
CA CYS A 532 -3.75 20.50 -1.17
C CYS A 532 -3.72 21.68 -0.18
N PRO A 533 -3.62 22.93 -0.67
CA PRO A 533 -3.79 24.10 0.19
C PRO A 533 -5.23 24.17 0.74
N SER A 534 -5.45 24.96 1.78
CA SER A 534 -6.80 25.17 2.32
C SER A 534 -7.70 25.92 1.32
N ARG A 535 -9.00 25.61 1.33
CA ARG A 535 -10.00 26.35 0.54
C ARG A 535 -9.99 27.85 0.94
N PRO A 536 -10.24 28.78 -0.01
CA PRO A 536 -10.72 28.56 -1.38
C PRO A 536 -9.61 28.37 -2.43
N ALA A 537 -8.34 28.23 -2.06
CA ALA A 537 -7.26 28.03 -3.03
C ALA A 537 -7.49 26.78 -3.88
N VAL A 538 -7.14 26.82 -5.17
CA VAL A 538 -7.29 25.66 -6.07
C VAL A 538 -6.33 24.54 -5.66
N CYS A 539 -6.79 23.29 -5.71
CA CYS A 539 -5.92 22.11 -5.64
C CYS A 539 -6.03 21.34 -6.95
N ASP A 540 -4.91 21.28 -7.67
CA ASP A 540 -4.77 20.63 -8.97
C ASP A 540 -3.35 20.02 -9.09
N TRP A 541 -2.93 19.65 -10.29
CA TRP A 541 -1.58 19.14 -10.56
C TRP A 541 -0.44 20.11 -10.19
N ASN A 542 -0.70 21.40 -9.93
CA ASN A 542 0.33 22.29 -9.37
C ASN A 542 0.63 21.95 -7.91
N ALA A 543 -0.36 21.48 -7.14
CA ALA A 543 -0.15 20.98 -5.78
C ALA A 543 0.72 19.71 -5.79
N TYR A 544 0.48 18.81 -6.75
CA TYR A 544 1.33 17.64 -6.99
C TYR A 544 2.78 18.03 -7.32
N ASN A 545 2.96 18.90 -8.32
CA ASN A 545 4.28 19.29 -8.83
C ASN A 545 5.05 20.26 -7.93
N SER A 546 4.45 20.74 -6.84
CA SER A 546 5.09 21.70 -5.94
C SER A 546 6.34 21.11 -5.29
N ALA A 547 7.47 21.80 -5.39
CA ALA A 547 8.68 21.41 -4.65
C ALA A 547 8.60 21.74 -3.14
N SER A 548 7.48 22.26 -2.63
CA SER A 548 7.31 22.54 -1.20
C SER A 548 6.84 21.29 -0.44
N ALA A 549 6.95 21.33 0.89
CA ALA A 549 6.27 20.39 1.77
C ALA A 549 4.75 20.37 1.50
N ASN A 550 4.09 19.25 1.79
CA ASN A 550 2.63 19.19 1.79
C ASN A 550 2.09 20.21 2.82
N PRO A 551 1.18 21.12 2.42
CA PRO A 551 0.66 22.16 3.30
C PRO A 551 -0.12 21.63 4.51
N GLN A 552 -0.72 20.43 4.40
CA GLN A 552 -1.32 19.76 5.54
C GLN A 552 -0.37 18.68 6.06
N LEU A 553 -0.10 18.70 7.37
CA LEU A 553 0.72 17.66 7.99
C LEU A 553 -0.11 16.37 8.13
N LEU A 554 0.30 15.32 7.42
CA LEU A 554 -0.35 14.00 7.45
C LEU A 554 0.17 13.17 8.63
N VAL A 555 -0.12 13.62 9.85
CA VAL A 555 0.42 13.05 11.09
C VAL A 555 0.18 11.54 11.17
N GLY A 556 1.24 10.80 11.48
CA GLY A 556 1.23 9.35 11.73
C GLY A 556 1.35 8.46 10.52
N ALA A 557 1.30 8.99 9.30
CA ALA A 557 1.43 8.17 8.10
C ALA A 557 2.82 7.55 8.02
N LEU A 558 2.88 6.24 7.79
CA LEU A 558 4.10 5.51 7.50
C LEU A 558 4.33 5.52 5.98
N VAL A 559 5.45 6.09 5.54
CA VAL A 559 5.82 6.06 4.12
C VAL A 559 6.33 4.67 3.70
N GLY A 560 6.37 4.40 2.39
CA GLY A 560 6.88 3.13 1.85
C GLY A 560 8.30 2.80 2.32
N GLY A 561 9.17 3.83 2.38
CA GLY A 561 10.47 3.76 3.03
C GLY A 561 11.68 3.70 2.10
N PRO A 562 12.86 3.41 2.65
CA PRO A 562 14.11 3.43 1.89
C PRO A 562 14.22 2.24 0.95
N ASP A 563 15.15 2.34 -0.01
CA ASP A 563 15.57 1.16 -0.78
C ASP A 563 16.47 0.22 0.03
N LYS A 564 16.90 -0.87 -0.60
CA LYS A 564 17.75 -1.92 -0.02
C LYS A 564 19.08 -1.43 0.56
N ASN A 565 19.52 -0.21 0.25
CA ASN A 565 20.77 0.39 0.73
C ASN A 565 20.52 1.53 1.74
N ASP A 566 19.33 1.61 2.34
CA ASP A 566 18.91 2.68 3.25
C ASP A 566 18.82 4.07 2.61
N SER A 567 18.76 4.15 1.27
CA SER A 567 18.64 5.43 0.57
C SER A 567 17.16 5.82 0.41
N TYR A 568 16.86 7.04 0.82
CA TYR A 568 15.51 7.60 0.79
C TYR A 568 15.57 9.09 0.45
N GLU A 569 14.75 9.48 -0.52
CA GLU A 569 14.54 10.87 -0.91
C GLU A 569 13.08 11.24 -0.61
N ASP A 570 12.85 12.41 -0.02
CA ASP A 570 11.52 12.92 0.30
C ASP A 570 10.94 13.62 -0.94
N ASN A 571 10.27 12.85 -1.79
CA ASN A 571 9.80 13.28 -3.11
C ASN A 571 8.38 12.79 -3.37
N ARG A 572 7.43 13.74 -3.56
CA ARG A 572 6.01 13.44 -3.82
C ARG A 572 5.80 12.60 -5.07
N ASN A 573 6.68 12.70 -6.06
CA ASN A 573 6.55 11.96 -7.31
C ASN A 573 7.01 10.50 -7.17
N ASP A 574 7.80 10.19 -6.13
CA ASP A 574 8.24 8.83 -5.81
C ASP A 574 7.13 8.11 -5.03
N TYR A 575 6.15 7.58 -5.76
CA TYR A 575 5.08 6.75 -5.22
C TYR A 575 5.55 5.37 -4.74
N VAL A 576 6.85 5.05 -4.77
CA VAL A 576 7.37 3.81 -4.17
C VAL A 576 7.80 4.08 -2.74
N LYS A 577 8.69 5.06 -2.56
CA LYS A 577 9.28 5.39 -1.25
C LYS A 577 8.40 6.31 -0.42
N ASN A 578 7.63 7.20 -1.06
CA ASN A 578 6.82 8.24 -0.40
C ASN A 578 5.31 7.97 -0.43
N GLU A 579 4.88 6.85 -0.99
CA GLU A 579 3.51 6.38 -0.82
C GLU A 579 3.20 6.12 0.65
N VAL A 580 1.96 6.40 1.00
CA VAL A 580 1.36 6.11 2.31
C VAL A 580 0.05 5.38 2.05
N ALA A 581 -0.22 4.33 2.80
CA ALA A 581 -1.44 3.53 2.62
C ALA A 581 -1.99 3.03 3.96
N THR A 582 -3.31 2.78 3.99
CA THR A 582 -3.99 2.27 5.17
C THR A 582 -3.44 0.92 5.63
N ASP A 583 -3.00 0.06 4.69
CA ASP A 583 -2.35 -1.20 5.01
C ASP A 583 -0.91 -1.03 5.51
N TYR A 584 -0.21 0.06 5.12
CA TYR A 584 1.15 0.33 5.59
C TYR A 584 1.19 0.55 7.10
N ASN A 585 0.21 1.28 7.62
CA ASN A 585 0.11 1.57 9.04
C ASN A 585 -0.39 0.39 9.88
N ALA A 586 -0.96 -0.67 9.30
CA ALA A 586 -1.75 -1.65 10.04
C ALA A 586 -0.91 -2.54 10.96
N GLY A 587 0.05 -3.27 10.39
CA GLY A 587 0.98 -4.10 11.18
C GLY A 587 1.90 -3.23 12.02
N PHE A 588 2.31 -2.06 11.53
CA PHE A 588 3.06 -1.07 12.30
C PHE A 588 2.33 -0.65 13.58
N GLN A 589 1.07 -0.23 13.48
CA GLN A 589 0.23 0.19 14.62
C GLN A 589 0.11 -0.94 15.65
N SER A 590 -0.17 -2.16 15.19
CA SER A 590 -0.31 -3.32 16.08
C SER A 590 1.03 -3.79 16.68
N ALA A 591 2.16 -3.63 15.96
CA ALA A 591 3.49 -3.87 16.50
C ALA A 591 3.87 -2.83 17.57
N VAL A 592 3.62 -1.55 17.33
CA VAL A 592 3.86 -0.47 18.32
C VAL A 592 3.07 -0.72 19.59
N ALA A 593 1.81 -1.17 19.47
CA ALA A 593 1.00 -1.57 20.63
C ALA A 593 1.62 -2.77 21.35
N GLY A 594 2.13 -3.75 20.62
CA GLY A 594 2.85 -4.88 21.19
C GLY A 594 4.13 -4.47 21.94
N LEU A 595 4.91 -3.53 21.42
CA LEU A 595 6.10 -3.04 22.13
C LEU A 595 5.74 -2.31 23.42
N LEU A 596 4.71 -1.46 23.40
CA LEU A 596 4.19 -0.80 24.60
C LEU A 596 3.66 -1.84 25.61
N HIS A 597 2.96 -2.86 25.14
CA HIS A 597 2.50 -3.99 25.96
C HIS A 597 3.66 -4.69 26.69
N TYR A 598 4.76 -4.98 25.99
CA TYR A 598 5.96 -5.56 26.62
C TYR A 598 6.64 -4.59 27.60
N GLN A 599 6.62 -3.28 27.33
CA GLN A 599 7.17 -2.27 28.24
C GLN A 599 6.35 -2.12 29.53
N LEU A 600 5.03 -2.25 29.46
CA LEU A 600 4.15 -2.16 30.63
C LEU A 600 4.29 -3.36 31.60
N LYS A 601 4.86 -4.47 31.12
CA LYS A 601 5.07 -5.70 31.88
C LYS A 601 6.46 -5.78 32.55
N GLN A 602 7.38 -4.87 32.22
CA GLN A 602 8.68 -4.71 32.88
C GLN A 602 8.51 -3.80 34.10
#